data_AF-A0A0B2ALY7-F1
#
_entry.id   AF-A0A0B2ALY7-F1
#
_cell.length_a   1.000
_cell.length_b   1.000
_cell.length_c   1.000
_cell.angle_alpha   90.00
_cell.angle_beta   90.00
_cell.angle_gamma   90.00
#
_symmetry.space_group_name_H-M   'P 1'
#
loop_
_entity.id
_entity.type
_entity.pdbx_description
1 polymer ?
#
loop_
_entity_poly.entity_id
_entity_poly.type
_entity_poly.pdbx_seq_one_letter_code
_entity_poly.pdbx_strand_id
1 'polypeptide(L)'
;MTDIENKLIIGTAPDSWGVWFADDPKQTPWERFLDEVAEAGYKWIELGPYGYLPTDPSRLADELKARDLQVSAGTVFTAFHRGRDQWEEAWEPARRVAELTAAMGGEHIVVIPAMWRDDVTGAAVENEVLTPDQWDSLFKGHDELGRRLGEQFGLKQQFHSHADSHVQGQADIERLLENTDPELLTLCLDTGHAEYGGASSVDLIRKYPERIGYLHLKQINPDVLAKVRAENMTWAAANTAGVMAEPPSGLPDLREVIEAVEGLDRPIFGIVEQDMYPVAFDVPLPIAQRTRNYLLSCGSRTRIS
;
A
#
# COMPACT_ATOMS: atom_id res chain seq x y z
N MET A 1 30.26 -18.78 -0.10
CA MET A 1 29.28 -17.80 -0.56
C MET A 1 27.95 -18.25 0.00
N THR A 2 27.52 -17.67 1.11
CA THR A 2 26.20 -17.94 1.71
C THR A 2 25.15 -17.45 0.72
N ASP A 3 24.25 -18.34 0.29
CA ASP A 3 23.06 -17.99 -0.49
C ASP A 3 22.37 -16.82 0.20
N ILE A 4 22.45 -15.63 -0.40
CA ILE A 4 21.74 -14.48 0.15
C ILE A 4 20.29 -14.72 -0.20
N GLU A 5 19.46 -14.87 0.82
CA GLU A 5 18.00 -14.90 0.77
C GLU A 5 17.48 -13.72 -0.08
N ASN A 6 16.32 -13.84 -0.73
CA ASN A 6 15.79 -12.73 -1.52
C ASN A 6 15.53 -11.52 -0.60
N LYS A 7 16.17 -10.37 -0.88
CA LYS A 7 16.06 -9.16 -0.04
C LYS A 7 14.73 -8.44 -0.23
N LEU A 8 14.05 -8.69 -1.35
CA LEU A 8 12.71 -8.20 -1.62
C LEU A 8 11.73 -9.38 -1.57
N ILE A 9 10.82 -9.35 -0.59
CA ILE A 9 9.83 -10.41 -0.39
C ILE A 9 8.56 -10.01 -1.14
N ILE A 10 8.26 -10.74 -2.21
CA ILE A 10 7.14 -10.41 -3.10
C ILE A 10 5.83 -11.01 -2.57
N GLY A 11 4.82 -10.16 -2.41
CA GLY A 11 3.44 -10.52 -2.07
C GLY A 11 2.43 -9.82 -2.98
N THR A 12 1.15 -9.89 -2.65
CA THR A 12 0.09 -9.17 -3.37
C THR A 12 -1.05 -8.76 -2.43
N ALA A 13 -1.84 -7.76 -2.81
CA ALA A 13 -2.98 -7.28 -2.01
C ALA A 13 -4.33 -7.62 -2.67
N PRO A 14 -5.42 -7.73 -1.88
CA PRO A 14 -6.78 -7.85 -2.39
C PRO A 14 -7.17 -6.80 -3.44
N ASP A 15 -6.59 -5.60 -3.36
CA ASP A 15 -6.83 -4.52 -4.32
C ASP A 15 -6.53 -4.95 -5.77
N SER A 16 -5.50 -5.78 -5.98
CA SER A 16 -5.17 -6.36 -7.31
C SER A 16 -6.24 -7.32 -7.85
N TRP A 17 -7.20 -7.73 -7.02
CA TRP A 17 -8.39 -8.49 -7.37
C TRP A 17 -9.67 -7.63 -7.41
N GLY A 18 -9.50 -6.31 -7.41
CA GLY A 18 -10.58 -5.33 -7.41
C GLY A 18 -11.38 -5.37 -6.11
N VAL A 19 -10.72 -5.32 -4.96
CA VAL A 19 -11.34 -5.34 -3.63
C VAL A 19 -11.05 -4.04 -2.88
N TRP A 20 -12.08 -3.19 -2.75
CA TRP A 20 -12.00 -1.91 -2.03
C TRP A 20 -12.78 -1.90 -0.72
N PHE A 21 -13.76 -2.80 -0.54
CA PHE A 21 -14.67 -2.79 0.59
C PHE A 21 -14.63 -4.11 1.37
N ALA A 22 -15.20 -4.10 2.58
CA ALA A 22 -15.38 -5.32 3.37
C ALA A 22 -16.36 -6.29 2.71
N ASP A 23 -17.39 -5.77 2.06
CA ASP A 23 -18.40 -6.55 1.32
C ASP A 23 -18.99 -5.70 0.19
N ASP A 24 -18.90 -6.19 -1.04
CA ASP A 24 -19.54 -5.61 -2.23
C ASP A 24 -19.74 -6.71 -3.28
N PRO A 25 -20.92 -6.85 -3.92
CA PRO A 25 -21.13 -7.84 -4.97
C PRO A 25 -20.29 -7.64 -6.24
N LYS A 26 -19.63 -6.48 -6.42
CA LYS A 26 -18.80 -6.13 -7.57
C LYS A 26 -17.30 -6.44 -7.38
N GLN A 27 -16.89 -6.88 -6.19
CA GLN A 27 -15.50 -7.28 -5.94
C GLN A 27 -15.36 -8.81 -5.89
N THR A 28 -14.15 -9.28 -6.13
CA THR A 28 -13.86 -10.71 -6.05
C THR A 28 -14.14 -11.24 -4.63
N PRO A 29 -14.87 -12.36 -4.46
CA PRO A 29 -15.05 -12.99 -3.16
C PRO A 29 -13.74 -13.49 -2.54
N TRP A 30 -13.62 -13.44 -1.22
CA TRP A 30 -12.36 -13.75 -0.53
C TRP A 30 -11.86 -15.17 -0.76
N GLU A 31 -12.76 -16.16 -0.85
CA GLU A 31 -12.38 -17.55 -1.13
C GLU A 31 -11.64 -17.65 -2.45
N ARG A 32 -12.20 -16.99 -3.48
CA ARG A 32 -11.63 -16.96 -4.82
C ARG A 32 -10.30 -16.20 -4.84
N PHE A 33 -10.22 -15.06 -4.16
CA PHE A 33 -8.96 -14.33 -4.04
C PHE A 33 -7.86 -15.20 -3.44
N LEU A 34 -8.10 -15.89 -2.32
CA LEU A 34 -7.08 -16.73 -1.69
C LEU A 34 -6.67 -17.91 -2.59
N ASP A 35 -7.63 -18.55 -3.26
CA ASP A 35 -7.35 -19.63 -4.22
C ASP A 35 -6.46 -19.12 -5.37
N GLU A 36 -6.81 -17.98 -5.95
CA GLU A 36 -6.12 -17.41 -7.11
C GLU A 36 -4.74 -16.82 -6.76
N VAL A 37 -4.57 -16.25 -5.56
CA VAL A 37 -3.24 -15.81 -5.08
C VAL A 37 -2.29 -17.01 -4.99
N ALA A 38 -2.76 -18.12 -4.44
CA ALA A 38 -1.98 -19.35 -4.35
C ALA A 38 -1.70 -19.93 -5.74
N GLU A 39 -2.68 -19.93 -6.65
CA GLU A 39 -2.51 -20.35 -8.04
C GLU A 39 -1.50 -19.47 -8.81
N ALA A 40 -1.52 -18.16 -8.57
CA ALA A 40 -0.57 -17.22 -9.13
C ALA A 40 0.86 -17.41 -8.57
N GLY A 41 1.01 -18.19 -7.50
CA GLY A 41 2.30 -18.54 -6.91
C GLY A 41 2.83 -17.54 -5.87
N TYR A 42 1.98 -16.65 -5.37
CA TYR A 42 2.31 -15.78 -4.24
C TYR A 42 2.23 -16.55 -2.91
N LYS A 43 2.92 -16.04 -1.90
CA LYS A 43 2.92 -16.58 -0.53
C LYS A 43 2.52 -15.57 0.52
N TRP A 44 2.65 -14.28 0.21
CA TRP A 44 2.37 -13.19 1.11
C TRP A 44 1.20 -12.37 0.59
N ILE A 45 0.27 -12.07 1.49
CA ILE A 45 -0.86 -11.19 1.22
C ILE A 45 -1.00 -10.10 2.27
N GLU A 46 -1.66 -9.02 1.89
CA GLU A 46 -2.28 -8.11 2.85
C GLU A 46 -3.70 -8.56 3.21
N LEU A 47 -4.19 -8.14 4.38
CA LEU A 47 -5.57 -8.44 4.81
C LEU A 47 -6.64 -7.77 3.94
N GLY A 48 -6.30 -6.65 3.29
CA GLY A 48 -7.28 -5.77 2.63
C GLY A 48 -8.24 -5.09 3.62
N PRO A 49 -9.42 -4.65 3.15
CA PRO A 49 -10.42 -4.00 3.98
C PRO A 49 -10.88 -4.91 5.13
N TYR A 50 -10.91 -4.39 6.36
CA TYR A 50 -11.29 -5.19 7.53
C TYR A 50 -12.71 -5.73 7.40
N GLY A 51 -12.85 -7.06 7.43
CA GLY A 51 -14.12 -7.77 7.21
C GLY A 51 -14.23 -8.45 5.85
N TYR A 52 -13.36 -8.14 4.89
CA TYR A 52 -13.27 -8.88 3.62
C TYR A 52 -12.80 -10.31 3.83
N LEU A 53 -11.64 -10.48 4.47
CA LEU A 53 -11.20 -11.78 4.98
C LEU A 53 -11.90 -12.10 6.31
N PRO A 54 -12.00 -13.40 6.69
CA PRO A 54 -12.50 -13.78 8.00
C PRO A 54 -11.80 -13.05 9.15
N THR A 55 -12.58 -12.48 10.07
CA THR A 55 -12.06 -11.74 11.23
C THR A 55 -11.86 -12.60 12.48
N ASP A 56 -12.36 -13.85 12.47
CA ASP A 56 -12.03 -14.85 13.47
C ASP A 56 -10.61 -15.38 13.20
N PRO A 57 -9.64 -15.20 14.13
CA PRO A 57 -8.25 -15.57 13.87
C PRO A 57 -8.05 -17.06 13.60
N SER A 58 -8.79 -17.94 14.27
CA SER A 58 -8.65 -19.39 14.05
C SER A 58 -9.11 -19.78 12.65
N ARG A 59 -10.26 -19.26 12.21
CA ARG A 59 -10.75 -19.48 10.85
C ARG A 59 -9.78 -18.93 9.82
N LEU A 60 -9.29 -17.69 9.98
CA LEU A 60 -8.36 -17.11 9.02
C LEU A 60 -7.06 -17.92 8.93
N ALA A 61 -6.51 -18.35 10.06
CA ALA A 61 -5.31 -19.19 10.09
C ALA A 61 -5.51 -20.51 9.33
N ASP A 62 -6.67 -21.17 9.48
CA ASP A 62 -6.98 -22.41 8.76
C ASP A 62 -7.07 -22.17 7.24
N GLU A 63 -7.72 -21.08 6.81
CA GLU A 63 -7.86 -20.72 5.38
C GLU A 63 -6.52 -20.39 4.72
N LEU A 64 -5.65 -19.67 5.42
CA LEU A 64 -4.30 -19.33 4.97
C LEU A 64 -3.42 -20.59 4.89
N LYS A 65 -3.45 -21.43 5.93
CA LYS A 65 -2.67 -22.66 5.99
C LYS A 65 -3.06 -23.65 4.89
N ALA A 66 -4.35 -23.76 4.58
CA ALA A 66 -4.84 -24.63 3.51
C ALA A 66 -4.24 -24.29 2.13
N ARG A 67 -3.78 -23.05 1.96
CA ARG A 67 -3.24 -22.51 0.70
C ARG A 67 -1.75 -22.15 0.77
N ASP A 68 -1.11 -22.41 1.91
CA ASP A 68 0.28 -22.03 2.19
C ASP A 68 0.51 -20.53 1.94
N LEU A 69 -0.37 -19.70 2.53
CA LEU A 69 -0.33 -18.23 2.49
C LEU A 69 0.00 -17.66 3.88
N GLN A 70 0.57 -16.45 3.89
CA GLN A 70 0.96 -15.70 5.07
C GLN A 70 0.54 -14.24 4.94
N VAL A 71 0.31 -13.57 6.07
CA VAL A 71 -0.08 -12.15 6.09
C VAL A 71 1.16 -11.29 6.35
N SER A 72 1.40 -10.30 5.50
CA SER A 72 2.47 -9.31 5.68
C SER A 72 1.97 -8.06 6.42
N ALA A 73 0.80 -7.55 6.05
CA ALA A 73 0.24 -6.31 6.61
C ALA A 73 -1.29 -6.29 6.68
N GLY A 74 -1.81 -5.42 7.56
CA GLY A 74 -3.18 -4.91 7.50
C GLY A 74 -3.21 -3.43 7.13
N THR A 75 -4.37 -2.92 6.72
CA THR A 75 -4.52 -1.53 6.24
C THR A 75 -5.56 -0.77 7.07
N VAL A 76 -5.25 0.49 7.40
CA VAL A 76 -6.14 1.39 8.16
C VAL A 76 -6.13 2.79 7.54
N PHE A 77 -7.20 3.54 7.80
CA PHE A 77 -7.32 4.93 7.40
C PHE A 77 -7.35 5.83 8.63
N THR A 78 -6.72 7.00 8.54
CA THR A 78 -6.70 7.99 9.64
C THR A 78 -6.94 9.40 9.13
N ALA A 79 -7.37 10.30 10.01
CA ALA A 79 -7.59 11.72 9.68
C ALA A 79 -6.92 12.65 10.70
N PHE A 80 -5.70 12.30 11.15
CA PHE A 80 -5.03 12.99 12.27
C PHE A 80 -4.81 14.49 12.03
N HIS A 81 -4.79 14.97 10.78
CA HIS A 81 -4.74 16.40 10.47
C HIS A 81 -5.94 17.19 11.01
N ARG A 82 -7.10 16.54 11.27
CA ARG A 82 -8.29 17.21 11.79
C ARG A 82 -8.23 17.43 13.31
N GLY A 83 -7.14 17.03 13.97
CA GLY A 83 -6.86 17.31 15.38
C GLY A 83 -7.04 16.12 16.30
N ARG A 84 -6.85 16.35 17.61
CA ARG A 84 -6.72 15.28 18.62
C ARG A 84 -7.95 14.38 18.77
N ASP A 85 -9.14 14.90 18.54
CA ASP A 85 -10.38 14.14 18.69
C ASP A 85 -10.47 12.96 17.70
N GLN A 86 -9.74 13.06 16.58
CA GLN A 86 -9.61 11.97 15.60
C GLN A 86 -8.83 10.76 16.12
N TRP A 87 -8.07 10.91 17.21
CA TRP A 87 -7.35 9.78 17.79
C TRP A 87 -8.29 8.66 18.23
N GLU A 88 -9.35 9.01 18.97
CA GLU A 88 -10.33 8.04 19.47
C GLU A 88 -11.12 7.41 18.32
N GLU A 89 -11.42 8.18 17.26
CA GLU A 89 -12.09 7.68 16.05
C GLU A 89 -11.21 6.68 15.27
N ALA A 90 -9.91 6.95 15.16
CA ALA A 90 -8.96 6.12 14.42
C ALA A 90 -8.50 4.88 15.20
N TRP A 91 -8.37 4.97 16.52
CA TRP A 91 -7.70 3.93 17.31
C TRP A 91 -8.47 2.61 17.35
N GLU A 92 -9.78 2.62 17.59
CA GLU A 92 -10.53 1.36 17.72
C GLU A 92 -10.58 0.53 16.42
N PRO A 93 -10.82 1.13 15.23
CA PRO A 93 -10.60 0.44 13.96
C PRO A 93 -9.17 -0.07 13.79
N ALA A 94 -8.17 0.77 14.08
CA ALA A 94 -6.76 0.39 13.92
C ALA A 94 -6.35 -0.77 14.84
N ARG A 95 -6.82 -0.76 16.09
CA ARG A 95 -6.60 -1.82 17.08
C ARG A 95 -7.11 -3.17 16.58
N ARG A 96 -8.31 -3.22 16.01
CA ARG A 96 -8.89 -4.47 15.48
C ARG A 96 -8.10 -5.04 14.31
N VAL A 97 -7.62 -4.17 13.41
CA VAL A 97 -6.75 -4.58 12.29
C VAL A 97 -5.40 -5.05 12.82
N ALA A 98 -4.81 -4.33 13.78
CA ALA A 98 -3.56 -4.69 14.43
C ALA A 98 -3.62 -6.05 15.13
N GLU A 99 -4.70 -6.32 15.88
CA GLU A 99 -4.90 -7.60 16.56
C GLU A 99 -4.96 -8.78 15.58
N LEU A 100 -5.72 -8.63 14.48
CA LEU A 100 -5.81 -9.69 13.46
C LEU A 100 -4.48 -9.86 12.72
N THR A 101 -3.81 -8.76 12.37
CA THR A 101 -2.51 -8.79 11.69
C THR A 101 -1.46 -9.50 12.55
N ALA A 102 -1.34 -9.13 13.83
CA ALA A 102 -0.41 -9.75 14.77
C ALA A 102 -0.76 -11.22 15.02
N ALA A 103 -2.05 -11.57 15.12
CA ALA A 103 -2.49 -12.95 15.27
C ALA A 103 -2.06 -13.84 14.09
N MET A 104 -2.00 -13.29 12.87
CA MET A 104 -1.53 -13.98 11.67
C MET A 104 -0.01 -13.92 11.46
N GLY A 105 0.73 -13.30 12.39
CA GLY A 105 2.19 -13.14 12.32
C GLY A 105 2.67 -12.05 11.36
N GLY A 106 1.78 -11.17 10.91
CA GLY A 106 2.18 -9.98 10.14
C GLY A 106 2.91 -8.97 11.03
N GLU A 107 3.75 -8.14 10.42
CA GLU A 107 4.60 -7.18 11.13
C GLU A 107 4.25 -5.71 10.82
N HIS A 108 3.37 -5.46 9.85
CA HIS A 108 3.18 -4.13 9.28
C HIS A 108 1.72 -3.69 9.33
N ILE A 109 1.51 -2.39 9.54
CA ILE A 109 0.22 -1.73 9.33
C ILE A 109 0.43 -0.61 8.31
N VAL A 110 -0.21 -0.75 7.15
CA VAL A 110 -0.27 0.29 6.13
C VAL A 110 -1.29 1.32 6.57
N VAL A 111 -0.88 2.59 6.64
CA VAL A 111 -1.72 3.69 7.12
C VAL A 111 -1.92 4.71 6.01
N ILE A 112 -3.15 4.86 5.56
CA ILE A 112 -3.55 5.79 4.51
C ILE A 112 -4.22 7.01 5.16
N PRO A 113 -3.79 8.25 4.86
CA PRO A 113 -4.47 9.45 5.35
C PRO A 113 -5.81 9.66 4.63
N ALA A 114 -6.74 10.34 5.28
CA ALA A 114 -8.02 10.68 4.67
C ALA A 114 -7.83 11.65 3.48
N MET A 115 -8.73 11.52 2.50
CA MET A 115 -8.71 12.32 1.28
C MET A 115 -9.33 13.70 1.49
N TRP A 116 -8.85 14.70 0.75
CA TRP A 116 -9.41 16.06 0.80
C TRP A 116 -10.61 16.25 -0.13
N ARG A 117 -10.85 15.30 -1.03
CA ARG A 117 -12.04 15.23 -1.90
C ARG A 117 -12.75 13.89 -1.79
N ASP A 118 -14.02 13.88 -2.12
CA ASP A 118 -14.82 12.67 -2.24
C ASP A 118 -14.47 11.91 -3.54
N ASP A 119 -14.20 10.61 -3.43
CA ASP A 119 -13.67 9.80 -4.54
C ASP A 119 -14.66 9.61 -5.71
N VAL A 120 -15.96 9.76 -5.45
CA VAL A 120 -17.02 9.51 -6.44
C VAL A 120 -17.47 10.81 -7.11
N THR A 121 -17.74 11.83 -6.31
CA THR A 121 -18.25 13.13 -6.78
C THR A 121 -17.13 14.10 -7.14
N GLY A 122 -15.93 13.88 -6.62
CA GLY A 122 -14.80 14.78 -6.76
C GLY A 122 -14.92 16.08 -5.98
N ALA A 123 -15.99 16.24 -5.19
CA ALA A 123 -16.23 17.43 -4.40
C ALA A 123 -15.20 17.53 -3.28
N ALA A 124 -14.63 18.73 -3.09
CA ALA A 124 -13.77 18.98 -1.94
C ALA A 124 -14.59 18.79 -0.65
N VAL A 125 -14.15 17.86 0.20
CA VAL A 125 -14.72 17.63 1.54
C VAL A 125 -13.98 18.45 2.60
N GLU A 126 -12.74 18.87 2.28
CA GLU A 126 -11.95 19.82 3.04
C GLU A 126 -10.97 20.58 2.15
N ASN A 127 -10.20 21.50 2.73
CA ASN A 127 -9.17 22.23 1.99
C ASN A 127 -8.00 21.29 1.64
N GLU A 128 -7.54 21.33 0.39
CA GLU A 128 -6.37 20.58 -0.10
C GLU A 128 -5.08 21.00 0.62
N VAL A 129 -4.96 22.26 1.02
CA VAL A 129 -3.75 22.77 1.69
C VAL A 129 -3.95 22.76 3.20
N LEU A 130 -3.17 21.93 3.89
CA LEU A 130 -3.14 21.91 5.35
C LEU A 130 -2.45 23.17 5.92
N THR A 131 -3.06 23.71 6.96
CA THR A 131 -2.46 24.74 7.82
C THR A 131 -1.31 24.17 8.66
N PRO A 132 -0.42 25.01 9.22
CA PRO A 132 0.65 24.55 10.10
C PRO A 132 0.17 23.70 11.29
N ASP A 133 -0.96 24.06 11.91
CA ASP A 133 -1.52 23.33 13.06
C ASP A 133 -2.08 21.95 12.66
N GLN A 134 -2.64 21.84 11.44
CA GLN A 134 -3.10 20.56 10.90
C GLN A 134 -1.92 19.64 10.57
N TRP A 135 -0.83 20.18 10.03
CA TRP A 135 0.42 19.44 9.85
C TRP A 135 0.99 18.94 11.18
N ASP A 136 1.08 19.79 12.20
CA ASP A 136 1.54 19.40 13.53
C ASP A 136 0.65 18.31 14.16
N SER A 137 -0.67 18.39 13.96
CA SER A 137 -1.61 17.36 14.41
C SER A 137 -1.41 16.03 13.68
N LEU A 138 -1.18 16.08 12.36
CA LEU A 138 -0.89 14.91 11.53
C LEU A 138 0.37 14.19 12.02
N PHE A 139 1.47 14.91 12.22
CA PHE A 139 2.74 14.33 12.67
C PHE A 139 2.59 13.64 14.04
N LYS A 140 2.03 14.36 15.03
CA LYS A 140 1.84 13.83 16.38
C LYS A 140 0.90 12.62 16.43
N GLY A 141 -0.16 12.64 15.61
CA GLY A 141 -1.08 11.51 15.52
C GLY A 141 -0.40 10.26 14.98
N HIS A 142 0.45 10.39 13.96
CA HIS A 142 1.19 9.26 13.42
C HIS A 142 2.31 8.76 14.33
N ASP A 143 3.04 9.63 15.03
CA ASP A 143 4.02 9.19 16.03
C ASP A 143 3.34 8.41 17.18
N GLU A 144 2.19 8.89 17.67
CA GLU A 144 1.42 8.19 18.70
C GLU A 144 0.87 6.84 18.18
N LEU A 145 0.41 6.76 16.92
CA LEU A 145 -0.02 5.51 16.30
C LEU A 145 1.13 4.50 16.20
N GLY A 146 2.27 4.91 15.66
CA GLY A 146 3.45 4.06 15.54
C GLY A 146 3.91 3.51 16.89
N ARG A 147 3.96 4.38 17.91
CA ARG A 147 4.32 4.00 19.27
C ARG A 147 3.36 2.94 19.84
N ARG A 148 2.05 3.14 19.68
CA ARG A 148 1.02 2.23 20.19
C ARG A 148 1.03 0.88 19.48
N LEU A 149 1.22 0.88 18.16
CA LEU A 149 1.34 -0.34 17.36
C LEU A 149 2.58 -1.16 17.79
N GLY A 150 3.72 -0.51 17.97
CA GLY A 150 4.95 -1.14 18.42
C GLY A 150 4.85 -1.71 19.84
N GLU A 151 4.40 -0.90 20.80
CA GLU A 151 4.34 -1.31 22.21
C GLU A 151 3.30 -2.41 22.50
N GLN A 152 2.14 -2.37 21.83
CA GLN A 152 1.03 -3.29 22.15
C GLN A 152 1.01 -4.54 21.27
N PHE A 153 1.48 -4.45 20.03
CA PHE A 153 1.35 -5.53 19.05
C PHE A 153 2.67 -5.94 18.40
N GLY A 154 3.77 -5.19 18.64
CA GLY A 154 5.04 -5.41 17.94
C GLY A 154 4.99 -5.07 16.45
N LEU A 155 4.01 -4.26 16.03
CA LEU A 155 3.77 -3.91 14.63
C LEU A 155 4.44 -2.58 14.26
N LYS A 156 4.85 -2.45 12.99
CA LYS A 156 5.48 -1.26 12.43
C LYS A 156 4.49 -0.50 11.55
N GLN A 157 4.33 0.78 11.80
CA GLN A 157 3.55 1.66 10.93
C GLN A 157 4.28 1.91 9.61
N GLN A 158 3.54 1.78 8.50
CA GLN A 158 3.98 2.06 7.14
C GLN A 158 3.05 3.10 6.53
N PHE A 159 3.45 4.37 6.54
CA PHE A 159 2.64 5.45 5.98
C PHE A 159 2.58 5.34 4.46
N HIS A 160 1.38 5.36 3.91
CA HIS A 160 1.11 5.25 2.48
C HIS A 160 0.56 6.59 1.99
N SER A 161 1.38 7.36 1.28
CA SER A 161 0.92 8.55 0.56
C SER A 161 -0.03 8.15 -0.54
N HIS A 162 -1.17 8.83 -0.66
CA HIS A 162 -2.24 8.43 -1.57
C HIS A 162 -2.68 9.59 -2.47
N ALA A 163 -3.20 9.25 -3.64
CA ALA A 163 -3.87 10.18 -4.53
C ALA A 163 -5.02 10.90 -3.81
N ASP A 164 -5.18 12.20 -4.07
CA ASP A 164 -6.21 13.06 -3.48
C ASP A 164 -6.17 13.16 -1.93
N SER A 165 -5.05 12.78 -1.31
CA SER A 165 -4.76 13.05 0.11
C SER A 165 -3.89 14.29 0.30
N HIS A 166 -3.76 14.76 1.55
CA HIS A 166 -2.88 15.90 1.88
C HIS A 166 -1.39 15.57 1.84
N VAL A 167 -1.02 14.28 1.84
CA VAL A 167 0.36 13.83 1.71
C VAL A 167 0.46 13.03 0.41
N GLN A 168 0.60 13.75 -0.69
CA GLN A 168 0.57 13.17 -2.04
C GLN A 168 1.87 13.42 -2.81
N GLY A 169 2.32 14.68 -2.88
CA GLY A 169 3.46 15.05 -3.71
C GLY A 169 4.81 14.87 -3.01
N GLN A 170 5.89 15.00 -3.77
CA GLN A 170 7.26 14.87 -3.25
C GLN A 170 7.48 15.73 -2.00
N ALA A 171 7.14 17.02 -2.07
CA ALA A 171 7.36 17.96 -0.96
C ALA A 171 6.54 17.61 0.29
N ASP A 172 5.33 17.06 0.11
CA ASP A 172 4.45 16.69 1.22
C ASP A 172 4.99 15.43 1.92
N ILE A 173 5.41 14.43 1.13
CA ILE A 173 6.05 13.20 1.63
C ILE A 173 7.33 13.55 2.38
N GLU A 174 8.21 14.36 1.79
CA GLU A 174 9.46 14.78 2.44
C GLU A 174 9.19 15.54 3.73
N ARG A 175 8.20 16.45 3.73
CA ARG A 175 7.80 17.17 4.93
C ARG A 175 7.31 16.24 6.03
N LEU A 176 6.52 15.20 5.71
CA LEU A 176 6.12 14.19 6.68
C LEU A 176 7.35 13.50 7.29
N LEU A 177 8.28 13.04 6.44
CA LEU A 177 9.46 12.33 6.89
C LEU A 177 10.34 13.20 7.78
N GLU A 178 10.53 14.48 7.45
CA GLU A 178 11.36 15.40 8.23
C GLU A 178 10.79 15.75 9.60
N ASN A 179 9.48 15.52 9.84
CA ASN A 179 8.78 15.96 11.04
C ASN A 179 8.14 14.81 11.85
N THR A 180 8.47 13.55 11.53
CA THR A 180 8.01 12.36 12.26
C THR A 180 9.20 11.53 12.71
N ASP A 181 9.02 10.76 13.79
CA ASP A 181 10.08 9.92 14.34
C ASP A 181 10.35 8.72 13.40
N PRO A 182 11.59 8.52 12.90
CA PRO A 182 11.93 7.42 12.02
C PRO A 182 11.78 6.02 12.67
N GLU A 183 11.77 5.92 14.01
CA GLU A 183 11.52 4.66 14.71
C GLU A 183 10.02 4.31 14.78
N LEU A 184 9.15 5.33 14.68
CA LEU A 184 7.70 5.18 14.82
C LEU A 184 7.00 5.14 13.46
N LEU A 185 7.58 5.74 12.42
CA LEU A 185 7.00 5.85 11.09
C LEU A 185 8.03 5.62 9.99
N THR A 186 7.80 4.61 9.16
CA THR A 186 8.44 4.47 7.84
C THR A 186 7.39 4.53 6.73
N LEU A 187 7.82 4.64 5.47
CA LEU A 187 6.93 4.59 4.32
C LEU A 187 6.55 3.15 3.97
N CYS A 188 5.26 2.98 3.69
CA CYS A 188 4.84 2.16 2.57
C CYS A 188 5.00 3.03 1.31
N LEU A 189 6.14 2.91 0.63
CA LEU A 189 6.33 3.63 -0.62
C LEU A 189 5.53 2.93 -1.70
N ASP A 190 4.34 3.47 -1.98
CA ASP A 190 3.58 3.11 -3.16
C ASP A 190 4.13 3.83 -4.38
N THR A 191 4.65 3.05 -5.31
CA THR A 191 5.31 3.59 -6.50
C THR A 191 4.31 4.24 -7.47
N GLY A 192 3.07 3.77 -7.52
CA GLY A 192 2.03 4.33 -8.39
C GLY A 192 1.49 5.63 -7.83
N HIS A 193 1.10 5.67 -6.56
CA HIS A 193 0.61 6.90 -5.93
C HIS A 193 1.69 7.99 -5.84
N ALA A 194 2.96 7.62 -5.65
CA ALA A 194 4.07 8.56 -5.75
C ALA A 194 4.08 9.23 -7.14
N GLU A 195 4.10 8.46 -8.23
CA GLU A 195 4.11 9.02 -9.60
C GLU A 195 2.83 9.79 -9.93
N TYR A 196 1.67 9.32 -9.47
CA TYR A 196 0.39 10.04 -9.58
C TYR A 196 0.51 11.46 -8.99
N GLY A 197 1.08 11.54 -7.78
CA GLY A 197 1.36 12.77 -7.05
C GLY A 197 2.52 13.60 -7.58
N GLY A 198 3.28 13.10 -8.55
CA GLY A 198 4.49 13.74 -9.08
C GLY A 198 5.72 13.62 -8.17
N ALA A 199 5.73 12.61 -7.29
CA ALA A 199 6.91 12.20 -6.52
C ALA A 199 7.69 11.10 -7.26
N SER A 200 9.01 11.09 -7.06
CA SER A 200 9.92 10.10 -7.64
C SER A 200 10.25 9.04 -6.60
N SER A 201 9.81 7.80 -6.84
CA SER A 201 10.06 6.68 -5.92
C SER A 201 11.56 6.44 -5.72
N VAL A 202 12.34 6.48 -6.80
CA VAL A 202 13.79 6.24 -6.75
C VAL A 202 14.51 7.34 -5.96
N ASP A 203 14.08 8.60 -6.10
CA ASP A 203 14.69 9.70 -5.34
C ASP A 203 14.35 9.61 -3.86
N LEU A 204 13.11 9.23 -3.51
CA LEU A 204 12.72 8.96 -2.11
C LEU A 204 13.57 7.83 -1.49
N ILE A 205 13.78 6.73 -2.22
CA ILE A 205 14.63 5.62 -1.77
C ILE A 205 16.07 6.08 -1.53
N ARG A 206 16.63 6.88 -2.44
CA ARG A 206 18.01 7.37 -2.34
C ARG A 206 18.20 8.40 -1.22
N LYS A 207 17.23 9.29 -1.02
CA LYS A 207 17.32 10.40 -0.07
C LYS A 207 16.97 9.99 1.35
N TYR A 208 16.03 9.05 1.53
CA TYR A 208 15.56 8.57 2.83
C TYR A 208 15.61 7.04 2.93
N PRO A 209 16.78 6.40 2.72
CA PRO A 209 16.89 4.94 2.67
C PRO A 209 16.41 4.26 3.96
N GLU A 210 16.60 4.89 5.12
CA GLU A 210 16.14 4.40 6.41
C GLU A 210 14.62 4.40 6.54
N ARG A 211 13.94 5.30 5.81
CA ARG A 211 12.47 5.45 5.85
C ARG A 211 11.72 4.55 4.89
N ILE A 212 12.40 3.73 4.08
CA ILE A 212 11.72 2.77 3.20
C ILE A 212 11.51 1.46 3.97
N GLY A 213 10.32 1.30 4.57
CA GLY A 213 10.00 0.13 5.40
C GLY A 213 9.19 -0.95 4.68
N TYR A 214 8.43 -0.56 3.66
CA TYR A 214 7.49 -1.41 2.93
C TYR A 214 7.24 -0.81 1.54
N LEU A 215 6.87 -1.61 0.54
CA LEU A 215 6.52 -1.12 -0.79
C LEU A 215 5.18 -1.67 -1.24
N HIS A 216 4.45 -0.80 -1.94
CA HIS A 216 3.43 -1.19 -2.90
C HIS A 216 4.01 -0.97 -4.31
N LEU A 217 4.16 -2.06 -5.06
CA LEU A 217 4.75 -2.10 -6.39
C LEU A 217 3.65 -1.92 -7.44
N LYS A 218 3.31 -0.65 -7.67
CA LYS A 218 2.23 -0.19 -8.55
C LYS A 218 2.78 0.66 -9.69
N GLN A 219 2.19 0.57 -10.88
CA GLN A 219 2.54 1.45 -12.00
C GLN A 219 1.36 2.29 -12.45
N ILE A 220 1.66 3.49 -12.93
CA ILE A 220 0.71 4.44 -13.50
C ILE A 220 0.89 4.50 -15.02
N ASN A 221 -0.23 4.54 -15.74
CA ASN A 221 -0.26 4.90 -17.16
C ASN A 221 -0.09 6.42 -17.31
N PRO A 222 1.03 6.92 -17.89
CA PRO A 222 1.30 8.35 -17.99
C PRO A 222 0.33 9.09 -18.93
N ASP A 223 -0.16 8.43 -19.97
CA ASP A 223 -1.10 9.03 -20.93
C ASP A 223 -2.47 9.25 -20.26
N VAL A 224 -2.93 8.26 -19.48
CA VAL A 224 -4.17 8.37 -18.71
C VAL A 224 -4.00 9.40 -17.58
N LEU A 225 -2.86 9.42 -16.89
CA LEU A 225 -2.58 10.43 -15.86
C LEU A 225 -2.62 11.85 -16.43
N ALA A 226 -2.07 12.07 -17.63
CA ALA A 226 -2.14 13.37 -18.30
C ALA A 226 -3.59 13.79 -18.57
N LYS A 227 -4.45 12.85 -18.97
CA LYS A 227 -5.88 13.08 -19.13
C LYS A 227 -6.58 13.38 -17.80
N VAL A 228 -6.28 12.61 -16.75
CA VAL A 228 -6.81 12.82 -15.39
C VAL A 228 -6.55 14.24 -14.92
N ARG A 229 -5.32 14.74 -15.10
CA ARG A 229 -4.93 16.12 -14.77
C ARG A 229 -5.64 17.16 -15.63
N ALA A 230 -5.75 16.92 -16.94
CA ALA A 230 -6.38 17.85 -17.86
C ALA A 230 -7.90 17.99 -17.63
N GLU A 231 -8.56 16.91 -17.22
CA GLU A 231 -10.01 16.84 -17.03
C GLU A 231 -10.44 16.93 -15.56
N ASN A 232 -9.48 17.08 -14.64
CA ASN A 232 -9.70 17.08 -13.18
C ASN A 232 -10.55 15.88 -12.71
N MET A 233 -10.23 14.69 -13.20
CA MET A 233 -10.99 13.48 -12.91
C MET A 233 -10.94 13.16 -11.41
N THR A 234 -12.02 12.56 -10.91
CA THR A 234 -12.06 11.95 -9.57
C THR A 234 -11.19 10.70 -9.52
N TRP A 235 -10.74 10.27 -8.35
CA TRP A 235 -10.04 8.99 -8.18
C TRP A 235 -10.80 7.80 -8.82
N ALA A 236 -12.10 7.64 -8.54
CA ALA A 236 -12.89 6.53 -9.10
C ALA A 236 -12.94 6.53 -10.64
N ALA A 237 -13.11 7.72 -11.23
CA ALA A 237 -13.08 7.90 -12.69
C ALA A 237 -11.67 7.66 -13.28
N ALA A 238 -10.61 8.11 -12.61
CA ALA A 238 -9.23 7.88 -13.02
C ALA A 238 -8.90 6.38 -13.03
N ASN A 239 -9.29 5.68 -11.96
CA ASN A 239 -9.14 4.22 -11.87
C ASN A 239 -9.87 3.51 -13.02
N THR A 240 -11.16 3.84 -13.23
CA THR A 240 -11.97 3.24 -14.31
C THR A 240 -11.41 3.55 -15.71
N ALA A 241 -10.70 4.67 -15.87
CA ALA A 241 -10.02 5.03 -17.11
C ALA A 241 -8.69 4.27 -17.34
N GLY A 242 -8.27 3.43 -16.39
CA GLY A 242 -7.03 2.65 -16.47
C GLY A 242 -5.79 3.45 -16.12
N VAL A 243 -5.89 4.37 -15.15
CA VAL A 243 -4.70 5.11 -14.66
C VAL A 243 -3.68 4.16 -14.01
N MET A 244 -4.14 3.08 -13.39
CA MET A 244 -3.27 2.02 -12.85
C MET A 244 -2.97 0.98 -13.92
N ALA A 245 -1.69 0.75 -14.18
CA ALA A 245 -1.19 -0.04 -15.29
C ALA A 245 -0.53 -1.35 -14.80
N GLU A 246 -0.71 -2.42 -15.58
CA GLU A 246 0.02 -3.67 -15.37
C GLU A 246 1.52 -3.44 -15.69
N PRO A 247 2.46 -3.83 -14.82
CA PRO A 247 3.88 -3.77 -15.16
C PRO A 247 4.26 -4.66 -16.36
N PRO A 248 5.14 -4.20 -17.27
CA PRO A 248 5.96 -2.96 -17.23
C PRO A 248 5.37 -1.78 -18.02
N SER A 249 4.05 -1.69 -18.19
CA SER A 249 3.43 -0.75 -19.14
C SER A 249 3.26 0.69 -18.64
N GLY A 250 3.75 1.01 -17.44
CA GLY A 250 3.63 2.33 -16.83
C GLY A 250 4.90 2.85 -16.15
N LEU A 251 4.73 3.89 -15.34
CA LEU A 251 5.75 4.53 -14.51
C LEU A 251 5.50 4.23 -13.01
N PRO A 252 6.54 4.15 -12.17
CA PRO A 252 7.96 4.27 -12.51
C PRO A 252 8.47 2.95 -13.09
N ASP A 253 9.69 2.93 -13.64
CA ASP A 253 10.34 1.65 -14.00
C ASP A 253 10.60 0.83 -12.71
N LEU A 254 9.78 -0.21 -12.50
CA LEU A 254 9.90 -1.06 -11.31
C LEU A 254 11.24 -1.79 -11.24
N ARG A 255 11.97 -1.94 -12.34
CA ARG A 255 13.33 -2.49 -12.30
C ARG A 255 14.28 -1.56 -11.57
N GLU A 256 14.22 -0.26 -11.86
CA GLU A 256 15.04 0.74 -11.17
C GLU A 256 14.67 0.86 -9.69
N VAL A 257 13.37 0.80 -9.38
CA VAL A 257 12.89 0.78 -7.98
C VAL A 257 13.43 -0.45 -7.25
N ILE A 258 13.27 -1.65 -7.83
CA ILE A 258 13.73 -2.90 -7.22
C ILE A 258 15.25 -2.88 -7.03
N GLU A 259 16.03 -2.42 -8.00
CA GLU A 259 17.48 -2.28 -7.86
C GLU A 259 17.86 -1.32 -6.73
N ALA A 260 17.18 -0.18 -6.61
CA ALA A 260 17.42 0.78 -5.54
C ALA A 260 17.11 0.19 -4.16
N VAL A 261 16.02 -0.58 -4.04
CA VAL A 261 15.59 -1.21 -2.78
C VAL A 261 16.49 -2.39 -2.40
N GLU A 262 16.87 -3.23 -3.36
CA GLU A 262 17.83 -4.33 -3.14
C GLU A 262 19.18 -3.79 -2.61
N GLY A 263 19.57 -2.58 -3.04
CA GLY A 263 20.76 -1.87 -2.57
C GLY A 263 20.69 -1.36 -1.12
N LEU A 264 19.52 -1.40 -0.47
CA LEU A 264 19.38 -1.09 0.96
C LEU A 264 19.86 -2.23 1.87
N ASP A 265 20.18 -3.39 1.31
CA ASP A 265 20.79 -4.53 2.00
C ASP A 265 20.01 -5.05 3.23
N ARG A 266 18.69 -4.92 3.23
CA ARG A 266 17.78 -5.43 4.27
C ARG A 266 16.50 -6.04 3.68
N PRO A 267 15.85 -6.99 4.39
CA PRO A 267 14.58 -7.56 3.92
C PRO A 267 13.48 -6.48 3.92
N ILE A 268 12.82 -6.31 2.78
CA ILE A 268 11.68 -5.41 2.59
C ILE A 268 10.57 -6.18 1.86
N PHE A 269 9.33 -5.98 2.26
CA PHE A 269 8.18 -6.49 1.50
C PHE A 269 7.90 -5.60 0.30
N GLY A 270 7.72 -6.23 -0.86
CA GLY A 270 7.21 -5.61 -2.08
C GLY A 270 5.89 -6.24 -2.47
N ILE A 271 4.78 -5.59 -2.12
CA ILE A 271 3.43 -6.09 -2.41
C ILE A 271 2.99 -5.56 -3.75
N VAL A 272 2.59 -6.46 -4.64
CA VAL A 272 1.96 -6.09 -5.90
C VAL A 272 0.58 -5.54 -5.62
N GLU A 273 0.37 -4.31 -6.08
CA GLU A 273 -0.90 -3.62 -5.98
C GLU A 273 -1.22 -2.95 -7.33
N GLN A 274 -2.44 -3.15 -7.81
CA GLN A 274 -2.97 -2.49 -8.99
C GLN A 274 -4.47 -2.29 -8.75
N ASP A 275 -4.92 -1.04 -8.65
CA ASP A 275 -6.34 -0.79 -8.46
C ASP A 275 -7.10 -1.28 -9.68
N MET A 276 -8.05 -2.19 -9.44
CA MET A 276 -8.91 -2.71 -10.49
C MET A 276 -10.40 -2.55 -10.18
N TYR A 277 -10.80 -2.07 -9.00
CA TYR A 277 -12.22 -2.06 -8.63
C TYR A 277 -13.06 -1.07 -9.48
N PRO A 278 -14.24 -1.49 -9.97
CA PRO A 278 -14.71 -2.86 -10.07
C PRO A 278 -14.07 -3.57 -11.26
N VAL A 279 -13.77 -4.87 -11.11
CA VAL A 279 -13.14 -5.68 -12.16
C VAL A 279 -13.99 -6.90 -12.50
N ALA A 280 -13.99 -7.30 -13.77
CA ALA A 280 -14.48 -8.63 -14.13
C ALA A 280 -13.58 -9.69 -13.48
N PHE A 281 -14.18 -10.65 -12.77
CA PHE A 281 -13.43 -11.54 -11.88
C PHE A 281 -12.42 -12.46 -12.59
N ASP A 282 -12.50 -12.65 -13.91
CA ASP A 282 -11.54 -13.44 -14.70
C ASP A 282 -10.30 -12.65 -15.15
N VAL A 283 -10.25 -11.36 -14.89
CA VAL A 283 -9.14 -10.46 -15.28
C VAL A 283 -7.94 -10.51 -14.31
N PRO A 284 -8.10 -10.55 -12.97
CA PRO A 284 -6.98 -10.45 -12.03
C PRO A 284 -5.92 -11.55 -12.14
N LEU A 285 -6.32 -12.83 -12.09
CA LEU A 285 -5.38 -13.96 -12.02
C LEU A 285 -4.36 -13.97 -13.18
N PRO A 286 -4.76 -13.84 -14.46
CA PRO A 286 -3.79 -13.77 -15.56
C PRO A 286 -2.82 -12.59 -15.45
N ILE A 287 -3.26 -11.44 -14.93
CA ILE A 287 -2.40 -10.28 -14.68
C ILE A 287 -1.42 -10.60 -13.56
N ALA A 288 -1.91 -11.07 -12.41
CA ALA A 288 -1.10 -11.42 -11.25
C ALA A 288 0.04 -12.41 -11.61
N GLN A 289 -0.23 -13.42 -12.42
CA GLN A 289 0.79 -14.36 -12.92
C GLN A 289 1.88 -13.67 -13.75
N ARG A 290 1.49 -12.78 -14.68
CA ARG A 290 2.44 -12.04 -15.53
C ARG A 290 3.24 -11.03 -14.71
N THR A 291 2.59 -10.27 -13.83
CA THR A 291 3.24 -9.29 -12.96
C THR A 291 4.26 -9.98 -12.05
N ARG A 292 3.90 -11.08 -11.39
CA ARG A 292 4.85 -11.84 -10.56
C ARG A 292 6.08 -12.28 -11.36
N ASN A 293 5.88 -12.85 -12.54
CA ASN A 293 6.96 -13.30 -13.41
C ASN A 293 7.86 -12.15 -13.85
N TYR A 294 7.26 -10.99 -14.16
CA TYR A 294 7.98 -9.78 -14.49
C TYR A 294 8.85 -9.29 -13.32
N LEU A 295 8.29 -9.17 -12.11
CA LEU A 295 9.03 -8.67 -10.94
C LEU A 295 10.17 -9.61 -10.53
N LEU A 296 9.96 -10.93 -10.62
CA LEU A 296 11.04 -11.90 -10.41
C LEU A 296 12.14 -11.80 -11.48
N SER A 297 11.83 -11.26 -12.67
CA SER A 297 12.83 -10.94 -13.69
C SER A 297 13.53 -9.59 -13.49
N CYS A 298 13.09 -8.76 -12.53
CA CYS A 298 13.67 -7.44 -12.28
C CYS A 298 14.94 -7.49 -11.45
N GLY A 299 15.01 -8.39 -10.45
CA GLY A 299 16.11 -8.46 -9.49
C GLY A 299 17.48 -8.75 -10.10
N SER A 300 18.51 -8.26 -9.44
CA SER A 300 19.94 -8.32 -9.84
C SER A 300 20.48 -9.73 -10.16
N ARG A 301 19.79 -10.79 -9.73
CA ARG A 301 20.19 -12.20 -9.91
C ARG A 301 19.77 -12.82 -11.25
N THR A 302 19.00 -12.11 -12.06
CA THR A 302 18.60 -12.55 -13.42
C THR A 302 19.51 -12.03 -14.52
N ARG A 303 20.42 -11.10 -14.20
CA ARG A 303 21.49 -10.67 -15.10
C ARG A 303 22.69 -11.61 -14.90
N ILE A 304 22.93 -12.48 -15.87
CA ILE A 304 24.22 -13.19 -15.96
C ILE A 304 25.28 -12.11 -16.15
N SER A 305 26.16 -11.93 -15.15
CA SER A 305 27.38 -11.12 -15.29
C SER A 305 28.26 -11.65 -16.40
#